data_AF-A0A2S4HE43-F1
#
_entry.id   AF-A0A2S4HE43-F1
#
_cell.length_a   1.000
_cell.length_b   1.000
_cell.length_c   1.000
_cell.angle_alpha   90.00
_cell.angle_beta   90.00
_cell.angle_gamma   90.00
#
_symmetry.space_group_name_H-M   'P 1'
#
loop_
_entity.id
_entity.type
_entity.pdbx_description
1 polymer ?
#
loop_
_entity_poly.entity_id
_entity_poly.type
_entity_poly.pdbx_seq_one_letter_code
_entity_poly.pdbx_strand_id
1 'polypeptide(L)'
;MDLTHGSVLLGDRELLSDVPMYISASSDYVKWGGCLHLNKQISERLHGTDYRIRLRDGRLGEIRIRKVVNTNGSLHVELLFEGLGRLDVEAGAA
;
A
#
# COMPACT_ATOMS: atom_id res chain seq x y z
N MET A 1 -11.57 -7.43 5.39
CA MET A 1 -10.41 -6.52 5.39
C MET A 1 -9.37 -7.18 6.27
N ASP A 2 -8.23 -7.51 5.69
CA ASP A 2 -7.17 -8.24 6.38
C ASP A 2 -6.07 -7.27 6.76
N LEU A 3 -5.65 -7.30 8.03
CA LEU A 3 -4.49 -6.54 8.49
C LEU A 3 -3.23 -7.34 8.17
N THR A 4 -2.30 -6.69 7.47
CA THR A 4 -0.97 -7.23 7.16
C THR A 4 0.07 -6.13 7.27
N HIS A 5 1.32 -6.45 6.95
CA HIS A 5 2.39 -5.48 6.80
C HIS A 5 3.04 -5.64 5.43
N GLY A 6 3.73 -4.61 4.96
CA GLY A 6 4.45 -4.67 3.71
C GLY A 6 5.37 -3.49 3.48
N SER A 7 5.97 -3.47 2.31
CA SER A 7 6.82 -2.39 1.85
C SER A 7 6.07 -1.53 0.83
N VAL A 8 6.38 -0.23 0.81
CA VAL A 8 5.94 0.71 -0.24
C VAL A 8 7.14 1.02 -1.11
N LEU A 9 6.99 0.88 -2.42
CA LEU A 9 8.06 1.02 -3.40
C LEU A 9 7.70 2.07 -4.46
N LEU A 10 8.75 2.72 -4.99
CA LEU A 10 8.68 3.56 -6.19
C LEU A 10 9.55 2.90 -7.26
N GLY A 11 8.90 2.30 -8.27
CA GLY A 11 9.57 1.32 -9.12
C GLY A 11 10.01 0.11 -8.29
N ASP A 12 11.30 -0.23 -8.35
CA ASP A 12 11.90 -1.33 -7.57
C ASP A 12 12.58 -0.84 -6.29
N ARG A 13 12.57 0.48 -6.04
CA ARG A 13 13.17 1.07 -4.85
C ARG A 13 12.19 1.03 -3.68
N GLU A 14 12.58 0.33 -2.61
CA GLU A 14 11.85 0.38 -1.35
C GLU A 14 11.97 1.77 -0.70
N LEU A 15 10.82 2.43 -0.50
CA LEU A 15 10.74 3.71 0.21
C LEU A 15 10.43 3.46 1.68
N LEU A 16 9.43 2.63 1.96
CA LEU A 16 9.00 2.30 3.32
C LEU A 16 9.03 0.79 3.49
N SER A 17 9.39 0.33 4.68
CA SER A 17 9.38 -1.07 5.07
C SER A 17 8.49 -1.27 6.29
N ASP A 18 7.95 -2.48 6.42
CA ASP A 18 7.12 -2.92 7.54
C ASP A 18 5.94 -1.99 7.89
N VAL A 19 5.31 -1.42 6.87
CA VAL A 19 4.14 -0.54 7.01
C VAL A 19 2.90 -1.37 7.32
N PRO A 20 2.11 -1.04 8.36
CA PRO A 20 0.80 -1.66 8.57
C PRO A 20 -0.18 -1.30 7.45
N MET A 21 -0.87 -2.33 6.92
CA MET A 21 -1.78 -2.20 5.80
C MET A 21 -3.08 -2.96 6.03
N TYR A 22 -4.21 -2.32 5.76
CA TYR A 22 -5.50 -2.99 5.66
C TYR A 22 -5.81 -3.23 4.19
N ILE A 23 -5.97 -4.49 3.80
CA ILE A 23 -6.27 -4.87 2.42
C ILE A 23 -7.71 -5.34 2.33
N SER A 24 -8.45 -4.82 1.36
CA SER A 24 -9.77 -5.29 0.98
C SER A 24 -9.70 -5.78 -0.46
N ALA A 25 -9.74 -7.10 -0.65
CA ALA A 25 -9.81 -7.73 -1.96
C ALA A 25 -11.17 -8.43 -2.12
N SER A 26 -11.88 -8.10 -3.20
CA SER A 26 -13.03 -8.87 -3.67
C SER A 26 -12.52 -10.08 -4.48
N SER A 27 -13.17 -11.24 -4.33
CA SER A 27 -12.84 -12.46 -5.07
C SER A 27 -13.06 -12.35 -6.59
N ASP A 28 -13.81 -11.36 -7.05
CA ASP A 28 -14.21 -11.23 -8.46
C ASP A 28 -13.61 -9.98 -9.14
N TYR A 29 -12.90 -10.22 -10.25
CA TYR A 29 -12.56 -9.28 -11.35
C TYR A 29 -12.10 -7.84 -11.00
N VAL A 30 -11.24 -7.76 -9.98
CA VAL A 30 -10.33 -6.65 -9.63
C VAL A 30 -10.99 -5.29 -9.33
N LYS A 31 -11.60 -5.23 -8.14
CA LYS A 31 -11.52 -4.04 -7.29
C LYS A 31 -10.93 -4.47 -5.96
N TRP A 32 -9.65 -4.21 -5.77
CA TRP A 32 -9.03 -4.26 -4.45
C TRP A 32 -8.50 -2.88 -4.10
N GLY A 33 -8.33 -2.66 -2.81
CA GLY A 33 -7.84 -1.41 -2.29
C GLY A 33 -7.55 -1.57 -0.82
N GLY A 34 -7.29 -0.45 -0.17
CA GLY A 34 -6.89 -0.53 1.22
C GLY A 34 -6.48 0.79 1.80
N CYS A 35 -5.82 0.66 2.95
CA CYS A 35 -5.31 1.78 3.71
C CYS A 35 -3.90 1.45 4.21
N LEU A 36 -2.98 2.41 4.07
CA LEU A 36 -1.71 2.41 4.79
C LEU A 36 -1.87 3.23 6.06
N HIS A 37 -1.37 2.72 7.18
CA HIS A 37 -1.28 3.45 8.45
C HIS A 37 0.14 3.90 8.70
N LEU A 38 0.37 5.21 8.67
CA LEU A 38 1.69 5.80 8.81
C LEU A 38 1.70 6.81 9.95
N ASN A 39 2.88 7.05 10.52
CA ASN A 39 3.12 8.28 11.24
C ASN A 39 3.33 9.44 10.24
N LYS A 40 3.15 10.68 10.70
CA LYS A 40 3.22 11.86 9.84
C LYS A 40 4.58 12.04 9.17
N GLN A 41 5.67 11.92 9.92
CA GLN A 41 7.04 12.10 9.43
C GLN A 41 7.41 11.11 8.33
N ILE A 42 6.99 9.85 8.45
CA ILE A 42 7.25 8.82 7.44
C ILE A 42 6.38 9.04 6.21
N SER A 43 5.12 9.49 6.39
CA SER A 43 4.22 9.79 5.26
C SER A 43 4.78 10.86 4.34
N GLU A 44 5.61 11.77 4.85
CA GLU A 44 6.28 12.80 4.06
C GLU A 44 7.28 12.23 3.06
N ARG A 45 7.69 10.96 3.16
CA ARG A 45 8.53 10.30 2.15
C ARG A 45 7.76 9.91 0.89
N LEU A 46 6.43 10.00 0.91
CA LEU A 46 5.54 9.66 -0.19
C LEU A 46 4.99 10.95 -0.82
N HIS A 47 5.60 11.39 -1.93
CA HIS A 47 5.24 12.63 -2.63
C HIS A 47 4.38 12.45 -3.90
N GLY A 48 4.43 11.27 -4.51
CA GLY A 48 3.63 10.90 -5.68
C GLY A 48 2.26 10.29 -5.32
N THR A 49 1.49 9.95 -6.35
CA THR A 49 0.17 9.29 -6.23
C THR A 49 0.23 7.79 -6.47
N ASP A 50 1.18 7.32 -7.27
CA ASP A 50 1.25 5.94 -7.73
C ASP A 50 2.49 5.24 -7.16
N TYR A 51 2.30 4.05 -6.61
CA TYR A 51 3.33 3.24 -5.96
C TYR A 51 3.11 1.76 -6.21
N ARG A 52 4.09 0.95 -5.85
CA ARG A 52 3.91 -0.49 -5.65
C ARG A 52 3.87 -0.79 -4.16
N ILE A 53 3.11 -1.79 -3.77
CA ILE A 53 3.21 -2.39 -2.44
C ILE A 53 3.64 -3.84 -2.57
N ARG A 54 4.56 -4.27 -1.71
CA ARG A 54 4.95 -5.65 -1.54
C ARG A 54 4.49 -6.12 -0.17
N LEU A 55 3.49 -6.98 -0.13
CA LEU A 55 2.99 -7.56 1.11
C LEU A 55 3.99 -8.56 1.69
N ARG A 56 3.93 -8.77 3.00
CA ARG A 56 4.82 -9.73 3.70
C ARG A 56 4.70 -11.17 3.18
N ASP A 57 3.57 -11.53 2.60
CA ASP A 57 3.34 -12.84 1.97
C ASP A 57 3.92 -12.97 0.55
N GLY A 58 4.61 -11.94 0.05
CA GLY A 58 5.26 -11.92 -1.26
C GLY A 58 4.37 -11.40 -2.39
N ARG A 59 3.09 -11.10 -2.14
CA ARG A 59 2.24 -10.46 -3.15
C ARG A 59 2.68 -9.04 -3.45
N LEU A 60 2.61 -8.67 -4.72
CA LEU A 60 3.01 -7.40 -5.27
C LEU A 60 1.83 -6.80 -6.03
N GLY A 61 1.60 -5.50 -5.85
CA GLY A 61 0.51 -4.81 -6.52
C GLY A 61 0.82 -3.34 -6.74
N GLU A 62 0.45 -2.82 -7.90
CA GLU A 62 0.43 -1.39 -8.16
C GLU A 62 -0.78 -0.76 -7.48
N ILE A 63 -0.58 0.41 -6.89
CA ILE A 63 -1.62 1.16 -6.18
C ILE A 63 -1.62 2.62 -6.61
N ARG A 64 -2.79 3.23 -6.53
CA ARG A 64 -2.99 4.67 -6.64
C ARG A 64 -3.61 5.21 -5.36
N ILE A 65 -2.92 6.15 -4.73
CA ILE A 65 -3.43 6.90 -3.59
C ILE A 65 -4.61 7.76 -4.06
N ARG A 66 -5.75 7.58 -3.39
CA ARG A 66 -7.00 8.30 -3.66
C ARG A 66 -7.29 9.39 -2.65
N LYS A 67 -6.86 9.19 -1.41
CA LYS A 67 -7.13 10.12 -0.32
C LYS A 67 -6.10 9.99 0.79
N VAL A 68 -5.76 11.13 1.37
CA VAL A 68 -4.91 11.25 2.56
C VAL A 68 -5.78 11.78 3.69
N VAL A 69 -5.79 11.10 4.83
CA VAL A 69 -6.52 11.52 6.03
C VAL A 69 -5.52 11.68 7.17
N ASN A 70 -5.40 12.89 7.71
CA ASN A 70 -4.63 13.11 8.93
C ASN A 70 -5.51 12.73 10.13
N THR A 71 -5.00 11.87 11.01
CA THR A 71 -5.71 11.37 12.20
C THR A 71 -4.90 11.68 13.46
N ASN A 72 -5.54 11.55 14.62
CA ASN A 72 -4.93 11.76 15.95
C ASN A 72 -4.09 13.06 16.06
N GLY A 73 -4.74 14.21 15.91
CA GLY A 73 -4.05 15.51 16.01
C GLY A 73 -2.98 15.75 14.92
N SER A 74 -3.06 15.05 13.78
CA SER A 74 -2.09 15.07 12.68
C SER A 74 -0.77 14.33 12.94
N LEU A 75 -0.70 13.50 13.99
CA LEU A 75 0.46 12.63 14.23
C LEU A 75 0.46 11.38 13.35
N HIS A 76 -0.72 10.96 12.90
CA HIS A 76 -0.90 9.78 12.04
C HIS A 76 -1.56 10.17 10.73
N VAL A 77 -1.28 9.37 9.71
CA VAL A 77 -1.80 9.52 8.36
C VAL A 77 -2.33 8.19 7.88
N GLU A 78 -3.55 8.21 7.40
CA GLU A 78 -4.18 7.12 6.67
C GLU A 78 -4.14 7.45 5.17
N LEU A 79 -3.49 6.58 4.38
CA LEU A 79 -3.46 6.71 2.92
C LEU A 79 -4.39 5.66 2.33
N LEU A 80 -5.54 6.11 1.83
CA LEU A 80 -6.49 5.27 1.12
C LEU A 80 -6.06 5.12 -0.33
N PHE A 81 -6.04 3.89 -0.82
CA PHE A 81 -5.61 3.57 -2.17
C PHE A 81 -6.56 2.60 -2.87
N GLU A 82 -6.51 2.62 -4.20
CA GLU A 82 -7.07 1.59 -5.07
C GLU A 82 -5.94 0.81 -5.74
N GLY A 83 -6.15 -0.49 -5.98
CA GLY A 83 -5.23 -1.32 -6.73
C GLY A 83 -5.39 -1.13 -8.24
N LEU A 84 -4.26 -1.03 -8.94
CA LEU A 84 -4.19 -0.97 -10.40
C LEU A 84 -3.81 -2.36 -10.93
N GLY A 85 -4.80 -3.18 -11.27
CA GLY A 85 -4.56 -4.56 -11.69
C GLY A 85 -4.52 -5.54 -10.51
N ARG A 86 -3.94 -6.72 -10.70
CA ARG A 86 -4.02 -7.82 -9.73
C ARG A 86 -3.00 -7.65 -8.60
N LEU A 87 -3.37 -8.12 -7.41
CA LEU A 87 -2.47 -8.31 -6.28
C LEU A 87 -2.09 -9.79 -6.24
N ASP A 88 -0.97 -10.13 -6.85
CA ASP A 88 -0.52 -11.52 -7.00
C ASP A 88 0.94 -11.65 -6.56
N VAL A 89 1.39 -12.88 -6.32
CA VAL A 89 2.81 -13.13 -6.01
C VAL A 89 3.65 -12.71 -7.20
N GLU A 90 4.76 -12.01 -6.94
CA GLU A 90 5.73 -11.72 -8.00
C GLU A 90 6.11 -13.03 -8.68
N ALA A 91 5.83 -13.15 -9.98
CA ALA A 91 6.22 -14.31 -10.76
C ALA A 91 7.75 -14.29 -10.88
N GLY A 92 8.42 -14.82 -9.86
CA GLY A 92 9.85 -15.02 -9.86
C GLY A 92 10.21 -16.06 -10.90
N ALA A 93 10.91 -15.60 -11.93
CA ALA A 93 11.94 -16.30 -12.69
C ALA A 93 12.16 -17.77 -12.28
N ALA A 94 11.57 -18.67 -13.05
CA ALA A 94 12.07 -20.04 -13.17
C ALA A 94 13.18 -20.08 -14.22
#